data_AF-A0A1H7NRD5-F1
#
_entry.id   AF-A0A1H7NRD5-F1
#
_cell.length_a   1.000
_cell.length_b   1.000
_cell.length_c   1.000
_cell.angle_alpha   90.00
_cell.angle_beta   90.00
_cell.angle_gamma   90.00
#
_symmetry.space_group_name_H-M   'P 1'
#
loop_
_entity.id
_entity.type
_entity.pdbx_description
1 polymer ?
#
loop_
_entity_poly.entity_id
_entity_poly.type
_entity_poly.pdbx_seq_one_letter_code
_entity_poly.pdbx_strand_id
1 'polypeptide(L)'
;MSKPKSASAQTVSPFLKCRAGDLAMILEGPNTGLIVDVVQYRSVMPMSNGELVFDAWRIRHPSDEPNVVYFKEDKYLLPIRPSDLQETETDERLSEGAKQ
;
A
#
# COMPACT_ATOMS: atom_id res chain seq x y z
N MET A 1 35.72 20.39 1.33
CA MET A 1 35.01 19.85 0.15
C MET A 1 33.91 18.93 0.64
N SER A 2 32.66 19.42 0.65
CA SER A 2 31.50 18.65 1.11
C SER A 2 30.97 17.80 -0.05
N LYS A 3 30.96 16.47 0.11
CA LYS A 3 30.40 15.57 -0.90
C LYS A 3 28.87 15.78 -0.96
N PRO A 4 28.26 15.86 -2.15
CA PRO A 4 26.81 15.88 -2.26
C PRO A 4 26.26 14.53 -1.76
N LYS A 5 25.34 14.59 -0.79
CA LYS A 5 24.51 13.44 -0.39
C LYS A 5 23.64 13.08 -1.59
N SER A 6 24.06 12.09 -2.36
CA SER A 6 23.24 11.48 -3.40
C SER A 6 22.04 10.84 -2.71
N ALA A 7 20.84 11.33 -3.01
CA ALA A 7 19.61 10.63 -2.66
C ALA A 7 19.66 9.27 -3.37
N SER A 8 19.69 8.19 -2.58
CA SER A 8 19.66 6.84 -3.11
C SER A 8 18.27 6.61 -3.71
N ALA A 9 18.18 6.64 -5.04
CA ALA A 9 16.97 6.24 -5.73
C ALA A 9 16.71 4.78 -5.41
N GLN A 10 15.58 4.49 -4.76
CA GLN A 10 15.14 3.12 -4.53
C GLN A 10 15.09 2.40 -5.88
N THR A 11 15.78 1.26 -5.96
CA THR A 11 15.65 0.35 -7.11
C THR A 11 14.28 -0.30 -7.01
N VAL A 12 13.27 0.35 -7.61
CA VAL A 12 11.92 -0.19 -7.68
C VAL A 12 11.98 -1.41 -8.60
N SER A 13 11.92 -2.61 -8.03
CA SER A 13 11.79 -3.84 -8.82
C SER A 13 10.57 -3.69 -9.73
N PRO A 14 10.65 -4.03 -11.03
CA PRO A 14 9.71 -3.51 -12.01
C PRO A 14 8.25 -3.90 -11.78
N PHE A 15 7.93 -4.94 -10.99
CA PHE A 15 6.57 -5.24 -10.56
C PHE A 15 6.60 -5.99 -9.21
N LEU A 16 6.49 -5.25 -8.10
CA LEU A 16 6.28 -5.88 -6.79
C LEU A 16 4.84 -6.41 -6.74
N LYS A 17 4.68 -7.73 -6.90
CA LYS A 17 3.40 -8.40 -6.69
C LYS A 17 3.06 -8.48 -5.21
N CYS A 18 1.77 -8.38 -4.89
CA CYS A 18 1.28 -8.59 -3.54
C CYS A 18 1.45 -10.05 -3.11
N ARG A 19 1.47 -10.27 -1.79
CA ARG A 19 1.44 -11.57 -1.13
C ARG A 19 0.40 -11.55 -0.01
N ALA A 20 -0.14 -12.70 0.35
CA ALA A 20 -1.01 -12.80 1.51
C ALA A 20 -0.28 -12.31 2.77
N GLY A 21 -0.90 -11.43 3.53
CA GLY A 21 -0.33 -10.78 4.72
C GLY A 21 0.39 -9.46 4.44
N ASP A 22 0.58 -9.05 3.18
CA ASP A 22 1.07 -7.71 2.88
C ASP A 22 -0.01 -6.66 3.23
N LEU A 23 0.44 -5.44 3.56
CA LEU A 23 -0.38 -4.25 3.40
C LEU A 23 -0.26 -3.78 1.94
N ALA A 24 -1.32 -3.19 1.40
CA ALA A 24 -1.26 -2.59 0.07
C ALA A 24 -2.07 -1.30 -0.02
N MET A 25 -1.62 -0.38 -0.87
CA MET A 25 -2.38 0.80 -1.25
C MET A 25 -3.17 0.53 -2.54
N ILE A 26 -4.44 0.94 -2.57
CA ILE A 26 -5.25 0.88 -3.78
C ILE A 26 -4.86 2.01 -4.73
N LEU A 27 -4.57 1.68 -5.99
CA LEU A 27 -4.09 2.64 -7.00
C LEU A 27 -5.18 3.20 -7.91
N GLU A 28 -6.35 2.56 -8.00
CA GLU A 28 -7.41 2.97 -8.92
C GLU A 28 -8.82 2.70 -8.39
N GLY A 29 -9.76 3.59 -8.74
CA GLY A 29 -11.19 3.50 -8.44
C GLY A 29 -11.62 4.35 -7.23
N PRO A 30 -12.85 4.15 -6.72
CA PRO A 30 -13.41 5.00 -5.65
C PRO A 30 -12.66 4.90 -4.31
N ASN A 31 -11.91 3.82 -4.12
CA ASN A 31 -11.15 3.54 -2.90
C ASN A 31 -9.65 3.84 -3.05
N THR A 32 -9.25 4.60 -4.06
CA THR A 32 -7.84 4.96 -4.31
C THR A 32 -7.22 5.64 -3.09
N GLY A 33 -6.00 5.24 -2.73
CA GLY A 33 -5.25 5.76 -1.59
C GLY A 33 -5.54 5.05 -0.26
N LEU A 34 -6.58 4.21 -0.17
CA LEU A 34 -6.81 3.41 1.03
C LEU A 34 -5.73 2.34 1.21
N ILE A 35 -5.31 2.15 2.46
CA ILE A 35 -4.39 1.08 2.87
C ILE A 35 -5.22 -0.10 3.36
N VAL A 36 -5.00 -1.27 2.78
CA VAL A 36 -5.79 -2.48 3.03
C VAL A 36 -4.89 -3.68 3.33
N ASP A 37 -5.43 -4.63 4.08
CA ASP A 37 -4.82 -5.95 4.25
C ASP A 37 -5.01 -6.78 2.98
N VAL A 38 -3.94 -7.40 2.48
CA VAL A 38 -4.02 -8.43 1.43
C VAL A 38 -4.22 -9.79 2.07
N VAL A 39 -5.38 -10.41 1.84
CA VAL A 39 -5.81 -11.59 2.60
C VAL A 39 -5.61 -12.89 1.82
N GLN A 40 -6.18 -12.99 0.62
CA GLN A 40 -6.21 -14.24 -0.14
C GLN A 40 -6.17 -14.00 -1.65
N TYR A 41 -5.32 -14.74 -2.36
CA TYR A 41 -5.26 -14.72 -3.82
C TYR A 41 -6.36 -15.59 -4.45
N ARG A 42 -6.90 -15.11 -5.57
CA ARG A 42 -7.81 -15.83 -6.47
C ARG A 42 -7.37 -15.57 -7.90
N SER A 43 -7.05 -16.64 -8.63
CA SER A 43 -6.67 -16.53 -10.05
C SER A 43 -7.81 -16.04 -10.93
N VAL A 44 -9.05 -16.41 -10.61
CA VAL A 44 -10.27 -15.98 -11.30
C VAL A 44 -11.36 -15.75 -10.25
N MET A 45 -12.07 -14.62 -10.36
CA MET A 45 -13.19 -14.27 -9.50
C MET A 45 -14.38 -13.75 -10.32
N PRO A 46 -15.55 -14.43 -10.31
CA PRO A 46 -16.75 -13.93 -10.97
C PRO A 46 -17.41 -12.80 -10.17
N MET A 47 -17.67 -11.68 -10.83
CA MET A 47 -18.36 -10.53 -10.26
C MET A 47 -19.88 -10.68 -10.42
N SER A 48 -20.64 -9.93 -9.62
CA SER A 48 -22.11 -9.97 -9.65
C SER A 48 -22.71 -9.49 -10.98
N ASN A 49 -21.98 -8.69 -11.74
CA ASN A 49 -22.35 -8.24 -13.09
C ASN A 49 -22.02 -9.27 -14.19
N GLY A 50 -21.46 -10.44 -13.84
CA GLY A 50 -21.07 -11.50 -14.77
C GLY A 50 -19.65 -11.35 -15.35
N GLU A 51 -18.92 -10.28 -15.00
CA GLU A 51 -17.52 -10.13 -15.42
C GLU A 51 -16.60 -11.07 -14.65
N LEU A 52 -15.48 -11.44 -15.27
CA LEU A 52 -14.43 -12.22 -14.64
C LEU A 52 -13.24 -11.31 -14.34
N VAL A 53 -12.82 -11.29 -13.08
CA VAL A 53 -11.61 -10.61 -12.64
C VAL A 53 -10.50 -11.65 -12.50
N PHE A 54 -9.34 -11.37 -13.07
CA PHE A 54 -8.18 -12.25 -13.04
C PHE A 54 -7.13 -11.72 -12.08
N ASP A 55 -6.34 -12.62 -11.51
CA ASP A 55 -5.24 -12.28 -10.59
C ASP A 55 -5.68 -11.32 -9.46
N ALA A 56 -6.79 -11.67 -8.81
CA ALA A 56 -7.43 -10.85 -7.80
C ALA A 56 -6.98 -11.22 -6.39
N TRP A 57 -6.88 -10.22 -5.54
CA TRP A 57 -6.70 -10.36 -4.11
C TRP A 57 -7.97 -9.98 -3.38
N ARG A 58 -8.38 -10.83 -2.44
CA ARG A 58 -9.29 -10.43 -1.38
C ARG A 58 -8.57 -9.43 -0.49
N ILE A 59 -9.16 -8.27 -0.33
CA ILE A 59 -8.64 -7.19 0.51
C ILE A 59 -9.63 -6.87 1.64
N ARG A 60 -9.13 -6.25 2.70
CA ARG A 60 -9.94 -5.79 3.83
C ARG A 60 -9.42 -4.45 4.33
N HIS A 61 -10.30 -3.46 4.47
CA HIS A 61 -9.96 -2.24 5.19
C HIS A 61 -10.23 -2.43 6.70
N PRO A 62 -9.40 -1.92 7.62
CA PRO A 62 -9.60 -2.11 9.06
C PRO A 62 -10.92 -1.59 9.62
N SER A 63 -11.56 -0.63 8.93
CA SER A 63 -12.86 -0.09 9.32
C SER A 63 -14.05 -0.86 8.75
N ASP A 64 -13.82 -1.84 7.87
CA ASP A 64 -14.91 -2.61 7.27
C ASP A 64 -15.49 -3.60 8.28
N GLU A 65 -16.79 -3.88 8.17
CA GLU A 65 -17.39 -4.98 8.91
C GLU A 65 -16.80 -6.33 8.48
N PRO A 66 -16.67 -7.32 9.39
CA PRO A 66 -16.00 -8.60 9.09
C PRO A 66 -16.59 -9.39 7.90
N ASN A 67 -17.85 -9.15 7.58
CA ASN A 67 -18.58 -9.86 6.52
C ASN A 67 -18.46 -9.19 5.15
N VAL A 68 -17.85 -8.00 5.08
CA VAL A 68 -17.64 -7.30 3.82
C VAL A 68 -16.43 -7.91 3.12
N VAL A 69 -16.61 -8.30 1.86
CA VAL A 69 -15.58 -8.95 1.04
C VAL A 69 -15.38 -8.15 -0.23
N TYR A 70 -14.19 -7.59 -0.39
CA TYR A 70 -13.77 -6.90 -1.60
C TYR A 70 -12.67 -7.67 -2.32
N PHE A 71 -12.70 -7.63 -3.65
CA PHE A 71 -11.66 -8.15 -4.51
C PHE A 71 -11.07 -7.02 -5.37
N LYS A 72 -9.77 -7.07 -5.58
CA LYS A 72 -9.05 -6.13 -6.45
C LYS A 72 -7.93 -6.84 -7.18
N GLU A 73 -7.76 -6.55 -8.48
CA GLU A 73 -6.65 -7.11 -9.27
C GLU A 73 -5.29 -6.66 -8.70
N ASP A 74 -4.30 -7.55 -8.75
CA ASP A 74 -2.92 -7.30 -8.30
C ASP A 74 -2.32 -6.05 -8.94
N LYS A 75 -2.61 -5.78 -10.22
CA LYS A 75 -2.12 -4.61 -10.96
C LYS A 75 -2.59 -3.26 -10.38
N TYR A 76 -3.61 -3.27 -9.54
CA TYR A 76 -4.16 -2.08 -8.88
C TYR A 76 -3.80 -1.98 -7.40
N LEU A 77 -2.86 -2.80 -6.94
CA LEU A 77 -2.39 -2.83 -5.56
C LEU A 77 -0.89 -2.56 -5.53
N LEU A 78 -0.48 -1.59 -4.73
CA LEU A 78 0.92 -1.33 -4.42
C LEU A 78 1.25 -1.93 -3.06
N PRO A 79 2.02 -3.03 -2.97
CA PRO A 79 2.39 -3.61 -1.68
C PRO A 79 3.27 -2.64 -0.88
N ILE A 80 3.05 -2.59 0.44
CA ILE A 80 3.80 -1.82 1.41
C ILE A 80 4.39 -2.82 2.41
N ARG A 81 5.71 -3.03 2.35
CA ARG A 81 6.42 -3.91 3.29
C ARG A 81 7.30 -3.07 4.22
N PRO A 82 7.62 -3.57 5.43
CA PRO A 82 8.53 -2.88 6.33
C PRO A 82 9.89 -2.55 5.71
N SER A 83 10.39 -3.40 4.79
CA SER A 83 11.62 -3.15 4.04
C SER A 83 11.56 -1.94 3.10
N ASP A 84 10.35 -1.53 2.72
CA ASP A 84 10.11 -0.43 1.78
C ASP A 84 10.03 0.92 2.52
N LEU A 85 9.86 0.88 3.84
CA LEU A 85 9.76 2.05 4.70
C LEU A 85 11.14 2.42 5.25
N GLN A 86 11.56 3.66 4.99
CA GLN A 86 12.68 4.26 5.71
C GLN A 86 12.11 5.10 6.85
N GLU A 87 12.43 4.72 8.08
CA GLU A 87 12.18 5.58 9.23
C GLU A 87 13.07 6.83 9.10
N THR A 88 12.44 7.99 8.97
CA THR A 88 13.12 9.28 9.10
C THR A 88 12.76 9.86 10.45
N GLU A 89 13.75 10.04 11.33
CA GLU A 89 13.59 10.85 12.53
C GLU A 89 13.17 12.25 12.10
N THR A 90 11.92 12.62 12.38
CA THR A 90 11.50 14.01 12.30
C THR A 90 11.82 14.62 13.65
N ASP A 91 12.87 15.45 13.69
CA ASP A 91 13.14 16.35 14.82
C ASP A 91 11.86 17.13 15.11
N GLU A 92 11.20 16.80 16.20
CA GLU A 92 10.25 17.68 16.88
C GLU A 92 11.00 18.97 17.17
N ARG A 93 10.86 19.97 16.28
CA ARG A 93 11.40 21.30 16.52
C ARG A 93 10.71 21.88 17.74
N LEU A 94 11.40 21.72 18.87
CA LEU A 94 11.42 22.56 20.05
C LEU A 94 10.91 23.96 19.72
N SER A 95 9.63 24.21 19.99
CA SER A 95 9.07 25.57 20.05
C SER A 95 8.87 25.96 21.51
N GLU A 96 9.93 25.79 22.31
CA GLU A 96 10.06 26.49 23.57
C GLU A 96 10.90 27.75 23.35
N GLY A 97 10.30 28.92 23.58
CA GLY A 97 11.04 30.10 24.01
C GLY A 97 11.35 31.16 22.96
N ALA A 98 10.38 32.01 22.66
CA ALA A 98 10.66 33.42 22.37
C ALA A 98 9.74 34.30 23.23
N LYS A 99 10.08 34.42 24.52
CA LYS A 99 9.76 35.62 25.30
C LYS A 99 10.99 36.53 25.23
N GLN A 100 10.89 37.62 24.49
CA GLN A 100 11.53 38.91 24.80
C GLN A 100 10.59 40.02 24.36
#